data_AF-A0A1H6F7I4-F1
#
_entry.id   AF-A0A1H6F7I4-F1
#
_cell.length_a   1.000
_cell.length_b   1.000
_cell.length_c   1.000
_cell.angle_alpha   90.00
_cell.angle_beta   90.00
_cell.angle_gamma   90.00
#
_symmetry.space_group_name_H-M   'P 1'
#
loop_
_entity.id
_entity.type
_entity.pdbx_description
1 polymer ?
#
loop_
_entity_poly.entity_id
_entity_poly.type
_entity_poly.pdbx_seq_one_letter_code
_entity_poly.pdbx_strand_id
1 'polypeptide(L)'
;MNDGNILLNPATNETLSGAELGVMLNDYQQATQNQAIVILESAYSGALLPALQGQNRVIVSSTTTDQAVQYDPDLLGRDAFSSQYFHALRRGGNFHSAFYEAKRNYAQTPQLDDDGDGTFTSHDEQGRVTAQLCLNGCFTPKPSQGVYHNGDSIRVTLPPLPVDKDQYVGIALPDGSIFVLSDFNAFSSLGTSLPLWQGGDVMLEVPVNTGLPRGTYPLFLLRVPHGVNPLENPELWELNMGSLVVA
;
A
#
# COMPACT_ATOMS: atom_id res chain seq x y z
N MET A 1 -6.80 33.42 -5.95
CA MET A 1 -5.70 32.44 -6.05
C MET A 1 -6.07 31.51 -7.20
N ASN A 2 -5.11 30.87 -7.86
CA ASN A 2 -5.42 29.99 -8.98
C ASN A 2 -5.67 28.60 -8.38
N ASP A 3 -6.93 28.17 -8.30
CA ASP A 3 -7.36 27.00 -7.49
C ASP A 3 -6.98 25.64 -8.11
N GLY A 4 -6.12 25.64 -9.14
CA GLY A 4 -5.69 24.48 -9.90
C GLY A 4 -6.80 23.87 -10.76
N ASN A 5 -6.45 23.37 -11.94
CA ASN A 5 -7.38 22.64 -12.82
C ASN A 5 -6.80 21.27 -13.17
N ILE A 6 -7.61 20.23 -13.00
CA ILE A 6 -7.31 18.86 -13.39
C ILE A 6 -7.82 18.65 -14.81
N LEU A 7 -6.93 18.31 -15.74
CA LEU A 7 -7.31 17.99 -17.12
C LEU A 7 -7.95 16.60 -17.15
N LEU A 8 -9.24 16.54 -17.49
CA LEU A 8 -9.99 15.28 -17.62
C LEU A 8 -9.89 14.70 -19.03
N ASN A 9 -9.93 15.57 -20.05
CA ASN A 9 -9.89 15.15 -21.45
C ASN A 9 -8.98 16.06 -22.27
N PRO A 10 -7.84 15.55 -22.77
CA PRO A 10 -6.90 16.35 -23.54
C PRO A 10 -7.40 16.73 -24.95
N ALA A 11 -8.39 16.02 -25.49
CA ALA A 11 -8.93 16.32 -26.83
C ALA A 11 -9.96 17.46 -26.80
N THR A 12 -10.74 17.54 -25.72
CA THR A 12 -11.78 18.57 -25.55
C THR A 12 -11.33 19.73 -24.64
N ASN A 13 -10.18 19.61 -23.98
CA ASN A 13 -9.74 20.47 -22.88
C ASN A 13 -10.77 20.56 -21.74
N GLU A 14 -11.51 19.48 -21.51
CA GLU A 14 -12.39 19.39 -20.36
C GLU A 14 -11.56 19.35 -19.07
N THR A 15 -11.89 20.22 -18.14
CA THR A 15 -11.17 20.36 -16.86
C THR A 15 -12.14 20.31 -15.68
N LEU A 16 -11.65 19.79 -14.56
CA LEU A 16 -12.29 19.90 -13.25
C LEU A 16 -11.45 20.84 -12.38
N SER A 17 -12.04 21.91 -11.88
CA SER A 17 -11.34 22.79 -10.95
C SER A 17 -11.17 22.13 -9.58
N GLY A 18 -10.12 22.53 -8.84
CA GLY A 18 -9.93 22.08 -7.45
C GLY A 18 -11.14 22.40 -6.57
N ALA A 19 -11.78 23.56 -6.79
CA ALA A 19 -12.98 23.96 -6.05
C ALA A 19 -14.18 23.03 -6.32
N GLU A 20 -14.44 22.68 -7.59
CA GLU A 20 -15.50 21.73 -7.95
C GLU A 20 -15.25 20.35 -7.34
N LEU A 21 -14.00 19.84 -7.42
CA LEU A 21 -13.64 18.59 -6.76
C LEU A 21 -13.81 18.66 -5.24
N GLY A 22 -13.43 19.77 -4.62
CA GLY A 22 -13.61 20.01 -3.19
C GLY A 22 -15.08 19.94 -2.76
N VAL A 23 -15.98 20.54 -3.55
CA VAL A 23 -17.45 20.43 -3.35
C VAL A 23 -17.91 18.98 -3.48
N MET A 24 -17.48 18.26 -4.52
CA MET A 24 -17.85 16.84 -4.70
C MET A 24 -17.40 15.96 -3.53
N LEU A 25 -16.20 16.18 -3.01
CA LEU A 25 -15.69 15.45 -1.84
C LEU A 25 -16.47 15.82 -0.58
N ASN A 26 -16.85 17.08 -0.40
CA ASN A 26 -17.68 17.51 0.72
C ASN A 26 -19.06 16.83 0.67
N ASP A 27 -19.71 16.80 -0.48
CA ASP A 27 -21.01 16.14 -0.68
C ASP A 27 -20.91 14.64 -0.37
N TYR A 28 -19.87 13.97 -0.86
CA TYR A 28 -19.60 12.56 -0.57
C TYR A 28 -19.45 12.30 0.93
N GLN A 29 -18.62 13.09 1.62
CA GLN A 29 -18.35 12.88 3.05
C GLN A 29 -19.55 13.25 3.91
N GLN A 30 -20.35 14.26 3.52
CA GLN A 30 -21.60 14.58 4.20
C GLN A 30 -22.63 13.44 4.05
N ALA A 31 -22.75 12.86 2.86
CA ALA A 31 -23.71 11.79 2.60
C ALA A 31 -23.34 10.46 3.28
N THR A 32 -22.04 10.16 3.37
CA THR A 32 -21.55 8.84 3.83
C THR A 32 -20.97 8.83 5.23
N GLN A 33 -20.55 10.00 5.75
CA GLN A 33 -19.75 10.13 6.97
C GLN A 33 -18.38 9.42 6.88
N ASN A 34 -17.96 9.01 5.69
CA ASN A 34 -16.69 8.33 5.48
C ASN A 34 -15.51 9.31 5.54
N GLN A 35 -14.36 8.78 5.96
CA GLN A 35 -13.08 9.43 5.73
C GLN A 35 -12.74 9.38 4.23
N ALA A 36 -12.12 10.44 3.71
CA ALA A 36 -11.60 10.49 2.35
C ALA A 36 -10.08 10.61 2.38
N ILE A 37 -9.39 9.82 1.56
CA ILE A 37 -7.96 9.99 1.30
C ILE A 37 -7.82 10.30 -0.19
N VAL A 38 -7.29 11.48 -0.52
CA VAL A 38 -7.14 11.95 -1.89
C VAL A 38 -5.67 11.87 -2.27
N ILE A 39 -5.35 11.15 -3.34
CA ILE A 39 -3.97 11.03 -3.85
C ILE A 39 -3.92 11.67 -5.22
N LEU A 40 -3.05 12.67 -5.38
CA LEU A 40 -2.89 13.47 -6.58
C LEU A 40 -1.52 13.20 -7.20
N GLU A 41 -1.49 12.44 -8.28
CA GLU A 41 -0.30 12.24 -9.12
C GLU A 41 -0.38 13.16 -10.34
N SER A 42 0.12 14.39 -10.20
CA SER A 42 0.17 15.35 -11.32
C SER A 42 1.21 16.43 -11.09
N ALA A 43 1.64 17.07 -12.18
CA ALA A 43 2.43 18.29 -12.10
C ALA A 43 1.65 19.35 -11.32
N TYR A 44 2.35 20.11 -10.48
CA TYR A 44 1.79 21.22 -9.69
C TYR A 44 0.64 20.79 -8.74
N SER A 45 0.55 19.50 -8.41
CA SER A 45 -0.55 18.94 -7.59
C SER A 45 -0.66 19.58 -6.21
N GLY A 46 0.45 20.09 -5.66
CA GLY A 46 0.47 20.88 -4.43
C GLY A 46 -0.47 22.10 -4.44
N ALA A 47 -0.77 22.66 -5.62
CA ALA A 47 -1.66 23.82 -5.75
C ALA A 47 -3.13 23.50 -5.45
N LEU A 48 -3.51 22.21 -5.45
CA LEU A 48 -4.87 21.78 -5.19
C LEU A 48 -5.18 21.66 -3.70
N LEU A 49 -4.17 21.57 -2.81
CA LEU A 49 -4.38 21.36 -1.37
C LEU A 49 -5.38 22.37 -0.75
N PRO A 50 -5.24 23.69 -0.94
CA PRO A 50 -6.17 24.66 -0.34
C PRO A 50 -7.61 24.51 -0.81
N ALA A 51 -7.83 24.14 -2.08
CA ALA A 51 -9.16 23.96 -2.64
C ALA A 51 -9.81 22.64 -2.18
N LEU A 52 -8.97 21.67 -1.80
CA LEU A 52 -9.37 20.34 -1.37
C LEU A 52 -9.40 20.17 0.15
N GLN A 53 -9.12 21.23 0.94
CA GLN A 53 -9.25 21.21 2.39
C GLN A 53 -10.64 20.69 2.82
N GLY A 54 -10.69 20.00 3.97
CA GLY A 54 -11.94 19.43 4.46
C GLY A 54 -11.74 18.59 5.71
N GLN A 55 -12.78 18.50 6.54
CA GLN A 55 -12.72 17.66 7.73
C GLN A 55 -12.69 16.18 7.37
N ASN A 56 -12.01 15.38 8.20
CA ASN A 56 -11.90 13.93 8.02
C ASN A 56 -11.34 13.56 6.63
N ARG A 57 -10.38 14.36 6.13
CA ARG A 57 -9.77 14.20 4.82
C ARG A 57 -8.26 14.26 4.94
N VAL A 58 -7.58 13.37 4.22
CA VAL A 58 -6.14 13.39 4.00
C VAL A 58 -5.89 13.70 2.54
N ILE A 59 -4.90 14.54 2.23
CA ILE A 59 -4.54 14.89 0.86
C ILE A 59 -3.06 14.61 0.65
N VAL A 60 -2.73 13.82 -0.37
CA VAL A 60 -1.37 13.50 -0.77
C VAL A 60 -1.14 14.05 -2.15
N SER A 61 -0.16 14.95 -2.32
CA SER A 61 0.29 15.41 -3.64
C SER A 61 1.66 14.84 -3.97
N SER A 62 1.90 14.54 -5.25
CA SER A 62 3.21 14.06 -5.71
C SER A 62 4.23 15.17 -5.92
N THR A 63 3.79 16.43 -5.99
CA THR A 63 4.64 17.61 -6.21
C THR A 63 4.22 18.80 -5.34
N THR A 64 5.09 19.82 -5.25
CA THR A 64 4.74 21.16 -4.76
C THR A 64 3.90 21.94 -5.77
N THR A 65 3.52 23.19 -5.42
CA THR A 65 2.73 24.11 -6.25
C THR A 65 3.43 24.57 -7.53
N ASP A 66 4.76 24.49 -7.58
CA ASP A 66 5.63 25.04 -8.61
C ASP A 66 6.52 23.99 -9.29
N GLN A 67 6.28 22.71 -9.03
CA GLN A 67 7.09 21.60 -9.52
C GLN A 67 6.32 20.71 -10.50
N ALA A 68 6.96 20.38 -11.63
CA ALA A 68 6.48 19.35 -12.55
C ALA A 68 6.77 17.94 -12.03
N VAL A 69 5.99 16.95 -12.46
CA VAL A 69 6.26 15.53 -12.16
C VAL A 69 7.58 15.08 -12.76
N GLN A 70 8.24 14.18 -12.05
CA GLN A 70 9.52 13.60 -12.45
C GLN A 70 9.42 12.08 -12.47
N TYR A 71 9.29 11.52 -13.67
CA TYR A 71 9.40 10.09 -13.94
C TYR A 71 10.01 9.89 -15.32
N ASP A 72 10.66 8.75 -15.51
CA ASP A 72 11.21 8.32 -16.78
C ASP A 72 10.08 7.76 -17.67
N PRO A 73 9.81 8.38 -18.85
CA PRO A 73 8.78 7.89 -19.75
C PRO A 73 9.05 6.46 -20.24
N ASP A 74 10.32 6.03 -20.29
CA ASP A 74 10.70 4.67 -20.71
C ASP A 74 10.42 3.62 -19.61
N LEU A 75 10.24 4.06 -18.36
CA LEU A 75 9.88 3.20 -17.23
C LEU A 75 8.36 3.05 -17.05
N LEU A 76 7.55 3.66 -17.93
CA LEU A 76 6.09 3.54 -17.94
C LEU A 76 5.44 3.81 -16.57
N GLY A 77 5.99 4.77 -15.81
CA GLY A 77 5.47 5.18 -14.49
C GLY A 77 5.81 4.23 -13.33
N ARG A 78 6.69 3.23 -13.51
CA ARG A 78 7.18 2.37 -12.42
C ARG A 78 8.01 3.15 -11.39
N ASP A 79 8.59 4.25 -11.83
CA ASP A 79 9.27 5.27 -11.07
C ASP A 79 8.40 6.53 -10.92
N ALA A 80 7.07 6.40 -10.88
CA ALA A 80 6.21 7.48 -10.37
C ALA A 80 6.10 7.39 -8.84
N PHE A 81 5.87 8.53 -8.18
CA PHE A 81 5.66 8.59 -6.73
C PHE A 81 4.55 7.65 -6.28
N SER A 82 3.40 7.69 -6.96
CA SER A 82 2.25 6.82 -6.69
C SER A 82 2.62 5.34 -6.79
N SER A 83 3.43 4.92 -7.76
CA SER A 83 3.90 3.53 -7.87
C SER A 83 4.66 3.10 -6.61
N GLN A 84 5.58 3.92 -6.11
CA GLN A 84 6.33 3.63 -4.89
C GLN A 84 5.46 3.72 -3.64
N TYR A 85 4.54 4.69 -3.60
CA TYR A 85 3.64 4.89 -2.48
C TYR A 85 2.68 3.72 -2.31
N PHE A 86 2.01 3.29 -3.38
CA PHE A 86 1.15 2.11 -3.37
C PHE A 86 1.93 0.82 -3.14
N HIS A 87 3.20 0.75 -3.56
CA HIS A 87 4.05 -0.39 -3.24
C HIS A 87 4.30 -0.50 -1.73
N ALA A 88 4.64 0.60 -1.06
CA ALA A 88 4.81 0.62 0.39
C ALA A 88 3.50 0.31 1.14
N LEU A 89 2.37 0.88 0.70
CA LEU A 89 1.04 0.58 1.26
C LEU A 89 0.70 -0.91 1.14
N ARG A 90 0.92 -1.53 -0.03
CA ARG A 90 0.69 -2.97 -0.26
C ARG A 90 1.59 -3.86 0.58
N ARG A 91 2.71 -3.33 1.10
CA ARG A 91 3.59 -4.03 2.04
C ARG A 91 3.19 -3.87 3.51
N GLY A 92 1.97 -3.39 3.75
CA GLY A 92 1.39 -3.14 5.07
C GLY A 92 1.91 -1.88 5.76
N GLY A 93 2.59 -1.00 5.02
CA GLY A 93 2.86 0.35 5.49
C GLY A 93 1.55 1.12 5.66
N ASN A 94 1.46 1.90 6.74
CA ASN A 94 0.40 2.90 6.87
C ASN A 94 0.65 4.10 5.93
N PHE A 95 -0.37 4.93 5.70
CA PHE A 95 -0.28 6.08 4.77
C PHE A 95 0.87 7.05 5.11
N HIS A 96 1.26 7.16 6.38
CA HIS A 96 2.41 7.98 6.81
C HIS A 96 3.75 7.37 6.42
N SER A 97 4.04 6.17 6.90
CA SER A 97 5.29 5.44 6.65
C SER A 97 5.53 5.22 5.16
N ALA A 98 4.47 4.89 4.42
CA ALA A 98 4.52 4.72 2.98
C ALA A 98 4.86 6.03 2.25
N PHE A 99 4.36 7.17 2.73
CA PHE A 99 4.66 8.48 2.16
C PHE A 99 6.14 8.80 2.33
N TYR A 100 6.69 8.59 3.54
CA TYR A 100 8.10 8.81 3.81
C TYR A 100 9.04 7.80 3.15
N GLU A 101 8.56 6.60 2.85
CA GLU A 101 9.30 5.64 2.02
C GLU A 101 9.34 6.12 0.57
N ALA A 102 8.20 6.52 0.00
CA ALA A 102 8.13 7.04 -1.35
C ALA A 102 8.94 8.34 -1.51
N LYS A 103 8.85 9.27 -0.55
CA LYS A 103 9.58 10.56 -0.55
C LYS A 103 11.10 10.40 -0.58
N ARG A 104 11.65 9.33 0.00
CA ARG A 104 13.11 9.14 0.17
C ARG A 104 13.89 9.02 -1.13
N ASN A 105 13.24 8.62 -2.23
CA ASN A 105 13.92 8.26 -3.48
C ASN A 105 13.55 9.16 -4.67
N TYR A 106 12.99 10.36 -4.42
CA TYR A 106 12.58 11.27 -5.49
C TYR A 106 13.24 12.64 -5.39
N ALA A 107 13.52 13.21 -6.57
CA ALA A 107 13.84 14.62 -6.71
C ALA A 107 12.57 15.51 -6.70
N GLN A 108 11.39 14.95 -6.97
CA GLN A 108 10.12 15.62 -6.68
C GLN A 108 9.81 15.62 -5.18
N THR A 109 9.15 16.68 -4.72
CA THR A 109 8.82 16.95 -3.32
C THR A 109 7.33 16.73 -3.11
N PRO A 110 6.91 15.50 -2.77
CA PRO A 110 5.51 15.23 -2.46
C PRO A 110 5.10 15.94 -1.16
N GLN A 111 3.81 16.25 -1.03
CA GLN A 111 3.22 16.90 0.14
C GLN A 111 2.14 16.02 0.75
N LEU A 112 2.03 16.05 2.08
CA LEU A 112 1.03 15.31 2.84
C LEU A 112 0.28 16.28 3.75
N ASP A 113 -0.99 16.51 3.49
CA ASP A 113 -1.91 17.18 4.40
C ASP A 113 -2.62 16.08 5.22
N ASP A 114 -2.19 15.93 6.48
CA ASP A 114 -2.63 14.87 7.39
C ASP A 114 -3.92 15.24 8.13
N ASP A 115 -4.16 16.53 8.34
CA ASP A 115 -5.29 17.03 9.14
C ASP A 115 -6.41 17.68 8.32
N GLY A 116 -6.20 17.87 7.01
CA GLY A 116 -7.16 18.37 6.04
C GLY A 116 -7.28 19.88 6.02
N ASP A 117 -6.28 20.63 6.53
CA ASP A 117 -6.29 22.08 6.59
C ASP A 117 -5.91 22.79 5.27
N GLY A 118 -5.55 22.01 4.25
CA GLY A 118 -5.18 22.50 2.92
C GLY A 118 -3.74 23.00 2.83
N THR A 119 -2.90 22.72 3.82
CA THR A 119 -1.49 23.12 3.84
C THR A 119 -0.59 21.97 4.30
N PHE A 120 0.61 21.85 3.71
CA PHE A 120 1.62 20.91 4.20
C PHE A 120 2.62 21.62 5.10
N THR A 121 2.63 21.23 6.37
CA THR A 121 3.42 21.84 7.43
C THR A 121 4.21 20.78 8.22
N SER A 122 4.99 21.23 9.22
CA SER A 122 5.65 20.34 10.16
C SER A 122 4.69 19.62 11.12
N HIS A 123 3.41 20.02 11.16
CA HIS A 123 2.40 19.28 11.92
C HIS A 123 2.09 17.95 11.23
N ASP A 124 1.88 17.98 9.92
CA ASP A 124 1.56 16.82 9.09
C ASP A 124 2.66 15.77 9.08
N GLU A 125 3.91 16.23 9.22
CA GLU A 125 5.07 15.33 9.27
C GLU A 125 5.01 14.33 10.43
N GLN A 126 4.20 14.60 11.45
CA GLN A 126 3.99 13.71 12.59
C GLN A 126 3.04 12.55 12.26
N GLY A 127 2.20 12.69 11.22
CA GLY A 127 1.30 11.63 10.75
C GLY A 127 0.27 11.18 11.78
N ARG A 128 -0.35 12.11 12.51
CA ARG A 128 -1.29 11.79 13.59
C ARG A 128 -2.45 10.93 13.08
N VAL A 129 -2.97 11.25 11.90
CA VAL A 129 -4.08 10.55 11.25
C VAL A 129 -3.54 9.40 10.40
N THR A 130 -2.65 9.69 9.47
CA THR A 130 -2.15 8.76 8.45
C THR A 130 -1.31 7.60 8.99
N ALA A 131 -0.74 7.72 10.20
CA ALA A 131 -0.08 6.58 10.85
C ALA A 131 -1.07 5.49 11.33
N GLN A 132 -2.37 5.82 11.41
CA GLN A 132 -3.43 4.92 11.83
C GLN A 132 -4.19 4.30 10.65
N LEU A 133 -3.95 4.78 9.43
CA LEU A 133 -4.67 4.37 8.23
C LEU A 133 -3.82 3.43 7.39
N CYS A 134 -4.43 2.39 6.85
CA CYS A 134 -3.81 1.43 5.94
C CYS A 134 -4.76 1.15 4.78
N LEU A 135 -4.24 0.89 3.58
CA LEU A 135 -5.06 0.68 2.38
C LEU A 135 -5.93 -0.59 2.50
N ASN A 136 -5.31 -1.69 2.94
CA ASN A 136 -5.99 -2.96 3.20
C ASN A 136 -5.96 -3.29 4.70
N GLY A 137 -4.78 -3.19 5.31
CA GLY A 137 -4.61 -3.35 6.75
C GLY A 137 -3.16 -3.16 7.16
N CYS A 138 -2.91 -2.90 8.44
CA CYS A 138 -1.57 -2.67 8.96
C CYS A 138 -0.92 -3.99 9.43
N PHE A 139 -0.92 -5.00 8.57
CA PHE A 139 -0.44 -6.33 8.90
C PHE A 139 0.38 -6.91 7.75
N THR A 140 1.51 -7.53 8.04
CA THR A 140 2.39 -8.14 7.02
C THR A 140 3.11 -9.34 7.65
N PRO A 141 3.38 -10.42 6.90
CA PRO A 141 4.31 -11.46 7.34
C PRO A 141 5.67 -10.86 7.68
N LYS A 142 6.24 -11.25 8.82
CA LYS A 142 7.51 -10.72 9.32
C LYS A 142 8.59 -11.79 9.25
N PRO A 143 9.51 -11.73 8.28
CA PRO A 143 10.71 -12.56 8.34
C PRO A 143 11.59 -12.11 9.52
N SER A 144 12.29 -13.05 10.14
CA SER A 144 13.22 -12.79 11.25
C SER A 144 14.39 -11.88 10.86
N GLN A 145 14.73 -11.80 9.57
CA GLN A 145 15.75 -10.94 8.98
C GLN A 145 15.40 -10.65 7.52
N GLY A 146 15.91 -9.55 6.96
CA GLY A 146 15.62 -9.17 5.57
C GLY A 146 16.37 -10.00 4.52
N VAL A 147 17.59 -10.43 4.84
CA VAL A 147 18.49 -11.18 3.95
C VAL A 147 19.02 -12.40 4.69
N TYR A 148 18.98 -13.57 4.05
CA TYR A 148 19.42 -14.85 4.58
C TYR A 148 20.55 -15.46 3.74
N HIS A 149 21.50 -16.11 4.39
CA HIS A 149 22.65 -16.79 3.78
C HIS A 149 22.66 -18.28 4.15
N ASN A 150 23.54 -19.06 3.52
CA ASN A 150 23.71 -20.47 3.86
C ASN A 150 24.03 -20.68 5.35
N GLY A 151 23.30 -21.60 5.97
CA GLY A 151 23.38 -21.87 7.41
C GLY A 151 22.39 -21.09 8.26
N ASP A 152 21.76 -20.04 7.72
CA ASP A 152 20.66 -19.34 8.40
C ASP A 152 19.39 -20.21 8.41
N SER A 153 18.45 -19.86 9.28
CA SER A 153 17.09 -20.42 9.27
C SER A 153 16.09 -19.32 8.92
N ILE A 154 15.42 -19.47 7.78
CA ILE A 154 14.31 -18.59 7.41
C ILE A 154 13.19 -18.85 8.41
N ARG A 155 12.81 -17.84 9.18
CA ARG A 155 11.67 -17.89 10.09
C ARG A 155 10.73 -16.74 9.80
N VAL A 156 9.48 -17.03 9.47
CA VAL A 156 8.47 -16.00 9.18
C VAL A 156 7.34 -16.11 10.20
N THR A 157 7.02 -14.99 10.84
CA THR A 157 5.89 -14.88 11.77
C THR A 157 4.73 -14.10 11.18
N LEU A 158 3.53 -14.38 11.68
CA LEU A 158 2.29 -13.73 11.31
C LEU A 158 1.86 -12.77 12.43
N PRO A 159 1.25 -11.63 12.09
CA PRO A 159 0.61 -10.77 13.08
C PRO A 159 -0.64 -11.45 13.67
N PRO A 160 -1.11 -11.06 14.87
CA PRO A 160 -2.32 -11.62 15.47
C PRO A 160 -3.51 -11.61 14.52
N LEU A 161 -4.29 -12.69 14.51
CA LEU A 161 -5.51 -12.84 13.72
C LEU A 161 -6.70 -12.20 14.46
N PRO A 162 -7.40 -11.22 13.85
CA PRO A 162 -8.66 -10.72 14.39
C PRO A 162 -9.71 -11.82 14.51
N VAL A 163 -10.54 -11.76 15.55
CA VAL A 163 -11.53 -12.80 15.89
C VAL A 163 -12.59 -13.01 14.79
N ASP A 164 -12.86 -11.98 14.01
CA ASP A 164 -13.86 -11.93 12.95
C ASP A 164 -13.30 -12.25 11.56
N LYS A 165 -12.05 -12.70 11.48
CA LYS A 165 -11.35 -12.93 10.21
C LYS A 165 -10.86 -14.36 10.08
N ASP A 166 -10.91 -14.84 8.85
CA ASP A 166 -10.12 -15.99 8.39
C ASP A 166 -8.85 -15.47 7.69
N GLN A 167 -7.75 -16.24 7.77
CA GLN A 167 -6.51 -15.87 7.10
C GLN A 167 -5.91 -16.99 6.24
N TYR A 168 -5.24 -16.58 5.18
CA TYR A 168 -4.59 -17.42 4.19
C TYR A 168 -3.19 -16.90 3.97
N VAL A 169 -2.22 -17.82 3.88
CA VAL A 169 -0.82 -17.45 3.76
C VAL A 169 -0.20 -18.10 2.54
N GLY A 170 0.73 -17.38 1.92
CA GLY A 170 1.45 -17.87 0.77
C GLY A 170 2.86 -17.32 0.67
N ILE A 171 3.66 -17.98 -0.15
CA ILE A 171 5.00 -17.55 -0.52
C ILE A 171 5.20 -17.79 -2.00
N ALA A 172 5.82 -16.84 -2.69
CA ALA A 172 6.33 -17.06 -4.03
C ALA A 172 7.83 -17.36 -3.98
N LEU A 173 8.26 -18.29 -4.83
CA LEU A 173 9.66 -18.51 -5.11
C LEU A 173 10.20 -17.43 -6.06
N PRO A 174 11.54 -17.25 -6.15
CA PRO A 174 12.15 -16.31 -7.08
C PRO A 174 11.80 -16.53 -8.56
N ASP A 175 11.40 -17.74 -8.93
CA ASP A 175 10.95 -18.09 -10.28
C ASP A 175 9.47 -17.72 -10.57
N GLY A 176 8.77 -17.18 -9.57
CA GLY A 176 7.35 -16.80 -9.66
C GLY A 176 6.36 -17.89 -9.26
N SER A 177 6.81 -19.11 -8.95
CA SER A 177 5.93 -20.19 -8.47
C SER A 177 5.33 -19.83 -7.11
N ILE A 178 4.01 -19.93 -6.98
CA ILE A 178 3.29 -19.59 -5.75
C ILE A 178 2.89 -20.85 -4.99
N PHE A 179 3.21 -20.87 -3.70
CA PHE A 179 2.79 -21.88 -2.75
C PHE A 179 1.90 -21.25 -1.68
N VAL A 180 0.91 -22.00 -1.23
CA VAL A 180 0.02 -21.66 -0.12
C VAL A 180 0.23 -22.67 1.01
N LEU A 181 0.06 -22.22 2.26
CA LEU A 181 0.26 -23.09 3.42
C LEU A 181 -1.02 -23.18 4.25
N SER A 182 -1.35 -24.40 4.66
CA SER A 182 -2.47 -24.68 5.58
C SER A 182 -2.04 -24.75 7.05
N ASP A 183 -0.75 -24.97 7.31
CA ASP A 183 -0.15 -25.13 8.64
C ASP A 183 1.38 -24.87 8.57
N PHE A 184 2.08 -24.90 9.69
CA PHE A 184 3.53 -24.70 9.79
C PHE A 184 4.30 -25.59 8.81
N ASN A 185 5.04 -24.96 7.89
CA ASN A 185 5.79 -25.63 6.82
C ASN A 185 4.96 -26.56 5.89
N ALA A 186 3.62 -26.48 5.90
CA ALA A 186 2.75 -27.32 5.09
C ALA A 186 2.50 -26.69 3.71
N PHE A 187 3.50 -26.73 2.82
CA PHE A 187 3.42 -26.15 1.48
C PHE A 187 2.53 -26.97 0.54
N SER A 188 1.71 -26.27 -0.23
CA SER A 188 0.94 -26.82 -1.34
C SER A 188 0.93 -25.84 -2.51
N SER A 189 0.83 -26.34 -3.74
CA SER A 189 0.71 -25.48 -4.91
C SER A 189 -0.63 -24.74 -4.90
N LEU A 190 -0.64 -23.50 -5.39
CA LEU A 190 -1.88 -22.74 -5.55
C LEU A 190 -2.84 -23.50 -6.49
N GLY A 191 -3.98 -23.93 -5.95
CA GLY A 191 -5.02 -24.68 -6.66
C GLY A 191 -6.28 -23.84 -6.92
N THR A 192 -7.41 -24.52 -7.11
CA THR A 192 -8.73 -23.89 -7.26
C THR A 192 -9.39 -23.50 -5.94
N SER A 193 -8.71 -23.74 -4.81
CA SER A 193 -9.14 -23.38 -3.46
C SER A 193 -7.95 -22.87 -2.67
N LEU A 194 -8.19 -21.91 -1.76
CA LEU A 194 -7.19 -21.47 -0.79
C LEU A 194 -7.35 -22.24 0.52
N PRO A 195 -6.30 -22.92 1.02
CA PRO A 195 -6.39 -23.61 2.30
C PRO A 195 -6.40 -22.61 3.44
N LEU A 196 -7.40 -22.72 4.33
CA LEU A 196 -7.46 -21.93 5.55
C LEU A 196 -6.23 -22.21 6.43
N TRP A 197 -5.59 -21.16 6.94
CA TRP A 197 -4.48 -21.32 7.87
C TRP A 197 -4.95 -21.88 9.21
N GLN A 198 -4.36 -23.00 9.64
CA GLN A 198 -4.63 -23.68 10.91
C GLN A 198 -3.44 -23.63 11.88
N GLY A 199 -2.29 -23.10 11.45
CA GLY A 199 -1.09 -23.03 12.27
C GLY A 199 -1.10 -21.88 13.29
N GLY A 200 -0.02 -21.77 14.05
CA GLY A 200 0.18 -20.69 15.02
C GLY A 200 0.72 -19.39 14.40
N ASP A 201 1.42 -18.61 15.21
CA ASP A 201 2.03 -17.33 14.79
C ASP A 201 3.28 -17.52 13.92
N VAL A 202 3.76 -18.75 13.72
CA VAL A 202 4.91 -19.05 12.87
C VAL A 202 4.41 -19.73 11.60
N MET A 203 4.57 -19.04 10.47
CA MET A 203 4.15 -19.53 9.15
C MET A 203 5.09 -20.64 8.66
N LEU A 204 6.39 -20.38 8.71
CA LEU A 204 7.41 -21.30 8.24
C LEU A 204 8.71 -21.12 9.01
N GLU A 205 9.46 -22.22 9.09
CA GLU A 205 10.86 -22.24 9.52
C GLU A 205 11.65 -23.24 8.66
N VAL A 206 12.55 -22.75 7.80
CA VAL A 206 13.27 -23.56 6.81
C VAL A 206 14.76 -23.22 6.79
N PRO A 207 15.68 -24.20 6.90
CA PRO A 207 17.12 -23.94 6.84
C PRO A 207 17.56 -23.56 5.43
N VAL A 208 18.39 -22.53 5.33
CA VAL A 208 19.01 -22.10 4.06
C VAL A 208 20.16 -23.02 3.71
N ASN A 209 20.01 -23.71 2.59
CA ASN A 209 21.00 -24.63 2.02
C ASN A 209 21.22 -24.34 0.54
N THR A 210 22.18 -25.03 -0.07
CA THR A 210 22.55 -24.84 -1.48
C THR A 210 21.45 -25.19 -2.49
N GLY A 211 20.43 -25.96 -2.09
CA GLY A 211 19.28 -26.32 -2.91
C GLY A 211 18.15 -25.28 -2.92
N LEU A 212 18.16 -24.30 -2.02
CA LEU A 212 17.17 -23.21 -2.03
C LEU A 212 17.53 -22.19 -3.12
N PRO A 213 16.57 -21.83 -4.01
CA PRO A 213 16.77 -20.77 -5.00
C PRO A 213 17.22 -19.45 -4.36
N ARG A 214 18.15 -18.75 -5.00
CA ARG A 214 18.57 -17.41 -4.58
C ARG A 214 17.65 -16.35 -5.16
N GLY A 215 17.46 -15.26 -4.44
CA GLY A 215 16.64 -14.14 -4.85
C GLY A 215 15.58 -13.76 -3.84
N THR A 216 14.60 -12.99 -4.31
CA THR A 216 13.52 -12.43 -3.48
C THR A 216 12.36 -13.41 -3.41
N TYR A 217 11.85 -13.63 -2.20
CA TYR A 217 10.68 -14.44 -1.92
C TYR A 217 9.56 -13.52 -1.41
N PRO A 218 8.57 -13.20 -2.26
CA PRO A 218 7.36 -12.51 -1.81
C PRO A 218 6.57 -13.38 -0.83
N LEU A 219 6.07 -12.76 0.23
CA LEU A 219 5.22 -13.38 1.25
C LEU A 219 3.83 -12.76 1.12
N PHE A 220 2.78 -13.57 1.24
CA PHE A 220 1.39 -13.11 1.12
C PHE A 220 0.63 -13.43 2.41
N LEU A 221 -0.11 -12.44 2.91
CA LEU A 221 -1.10 -12.62 3.98
C LEU A 221 -2.41 -12.01 3.54
N LEU A 222 -3.38 -12.86 3.28
CA LEU A 222 -4.74 -12.50 2.93
C LEU A 222 -5.64 -12.72 4.14
N ARG A 223 -6.49 -11.74 4.44
CA ARG A 223 -7.58 -11.85 5.41
C ARG A 223 -8.91 -11.52 4.76
N VAL A 224 -9.95 -12.23 5.17
CA VAL A 224 -11.34 -12.02 4.77
C VAL A 224 -12.24 -12.19 5.98
N PRO A 225 -13.48 -11.66 5.98
CA PRO A 225 -14.45 -11.96 7.04
C PRO A 225 -14.64 -13.47 7.25
N HIS A 226 -14.82 -13.90 8.49
CA HIS A 226 -14.95 -15.31 8.85
C HIS A 226 -16.04 -16.01 8.03
N GLY A 227 -15.73 -17.19 7.48
CA GLY A 227 -16.63 -18.01 6.66
C GLY A 227 -16.77 -17.56 5.21
N VAL A 228 -16.10 -16.49 4.78
CA VAL A 228 -16.11 -16.03 3.39
C VAL A 228 -15.11 -16.84 2.55
N ASN A 229 -15.57 -17.32 1.40
CA ASN A 229 -14.68 -17.88 0.38
C ASN A 229 -13.91 -16.75 -0.33
N PRO A 230 -12.58 -16.64 -0.17
CA PRO A 230 -11.80 -15.56 -0.77
C PRO A 230 -11.85 -15.57 -2.30
N LEU A 231 -11.84 -16.73 -2.96
CA LEU A 231 -11.76 -16.79 -4.43
C LEU A 231 -13.06 -16.37 -5.12
N GLU A 232 -14.17 -16.39 -4.40
CA GLU A 232 -15.48 -15.95 -4.89
C GLU A 232 -15.80 -14.49 -4.53
N ASN A 233 -15.06 -13.90 -3.57
CA ASN A 233 -15.34 -12.56 -3.02
C ASN A 233 -14.04 -11.72 -2.95
N PRO A 234 -13.38 -11.43 -4.09
CA PRO A 234 -12.13 -10.67 -4.13
C PRO A 234 -12.26 -9.23 -3.61
N GLU A 235 -13.45 -8.65 -3.65
CA GLU A 235 -13.75 -7.31 -3.12
C GLU A 235 -13.66 -7.23 -1.59
N LEU A 236 -13.68 -8.36 -0.90
CA LEU A 236 -13.56 -8.43 0.57
C LEU A 236 -12.12 -8.72 1.03
N TRP A 237 -11.15 -8.69 0.12
CA TRP A 237 -9.76 -9.00 0.43
C TRP A 237 -9.07 -7.88 1.20
N GLU A 238 -8.49 -8.24 2.33
CA GLU A 238 -7.42 -7.49 2.94
C GLU A 238 -6.11 -8.24 2.68
N LEU A 239 -5.41 -7.87 1.59
CA LEU A 239 -4.16 -8.51 1.20
C LEU A 239 -2.97 -7.59 1.49
N ASN A 240 -1.96 -8.12 2.17
CA ASN A 240 -0.66 -7.47 2.32
C ASN A 240 0.49 -8.40 1.95
N MET A 241 1.59 -7.79 1.52
CA MET A 241 2.76 -8.49 0.99
C MET A 241 4.02 -8.22 1.80
N GLY A 242 4.67 -9.26 2.29
CA GLY A 242 6.02 -9.19 2.83
C GLY A 242 7.05 -9.61 1.78
N SER A 243 8.32 -9.54 2.14
CA SER A 243 9.39 -10.14 1.33
C SER A 243 10.60 -10.48 2.17
N LEU A 244 11.33 -11.50 1.75
CA LEU A 244 12.68 -11.79 2.22
C LEU A 244 13.61 -12.06 1.03
N VAL A 245 14.92 -11.97 1.25
CA VAL A 245 15.93 -12.27 0.24
C VAL A 245 16.79 -13.44 0.72
N VAL A 246 17.06 -14.40 -0.16
CA VAL A 246 18.07 -15.44 0.04
C VAL A 246 19.26 -15.13 -0.86
N ALA A 247 20.42 -14.84 -0.27
CA ALA A 247 21.67 -14.48 -0.93
C ALA A 247 22.62 -15.68 -1.05
#